data_AF-A0A9X3AKL1-F1
#
_entry.id   AF-A0A9X3AKL1-F1
#
_cell.length_a   1.000
_cell.length_b   1.000
_cell.length_c   1.000
_cell.angle_alpha   90.00
_cell.angle_beta   90.00
_cell.angle_gamma   90.00
#
_symmetry.space_group_name_H-M   'P 1'
#
loop_
_entity.id
_entity.type
_entity.pdbx_description
1 polymer ?
#
loop_
_entity_poly.entity_id
_entity_poly.type
_entity_poly.pdbx_seq_one_letter_code
_entity_poly.pdbx_strand_id
1 'polypeptide(L)'
;MARKPRLAAGRARTLGLPTRGTTNPNRLRRVDRWMVGTPLVVDALTAADDPLVVDLGYGATPVTTVEMAARLRAVRADVRVLGLELDADRVAAGEAAADPPRLEFRRGGFELAGARPVLLRAFNVLRQYTEEQANEAWTTMLGRLAPGGLLVEGTCDEIGRRCSWVALTADGPLTFTLACLPADLETPGDLAERLPKSLIHRNVDGERVHRLLADLDACWATAAPFAPFGPRARWVEAVRLLAARGWPVLDTRKRWRLGEITVPWDAVSPLS
;
A
#
# COMPACT_ATOMS: atom_id res chain seq x y z
N MET A 1 18.94 -23.95 11.97
CA MET A 1 17.54 -23.64 12.32
C MET A 1 17.46 -22.21 12.83
N ALA A 2 16.86 -21.30 12.07
CA ALA A 2 16.66 -19.91 12.52
C ALA A 2 15.61 -19.89 13.64
N ARG A 3 15.91 -19.21 14.75
CA ARG A 3 15.00 -19.05 15.89
C ARG A 3 13.71 -18.35 15.43
N LYS A 4 12.55 -19.00 15.61
CA LYS A 4 11.22 -18.37 15.46
C LYS A 4 11.20 -17.08 16.30
N PRO A 5 10.93 -15.90 15.71
CA PRO A 5 10.66 -14.71 16.50
C PRO A 5 9.46 -15.00 17.40
N ARG A 6 9.64 -14.88 18.72
CA ARG A 6 8.53 -15.03 19.66
C ARG A 6 7.60 -13.83 19.47
N LEU A 7 6.38 -14.06 19.02
CA LEU A 7 5.26 -13.14 19.22
C LEU A 7 5.04 -13.04 20.73
N ALA A 8 5.74 -12.12 21.40
CA ALA A 8 5.80 -12.07 22.86
C ALA A 8 4.38 -11.97 23.46
N ALA A 9 4.14 -12.82 24.45
CA ALA A 9 2.86 -13.04 25.11
C ALA A 9 2.84 -12.35 26.48
N GLY A 10 2.15 -11.22 26.59
CA GLY A 10 1.93 -10.52 27.85
C GLY A 10 0.68 -9.65 27.76
N ARG A 11 -0.07 -9.56 28.86
CA ARG A 11 -1.46 -9.04 28.98
C ARG A 11 -1.61 -7.63 28.38
N ALA A 12 -2.69 -7.45 27.60
CA ALA A 12 -2.95 -6.36 26.63
C ALA A 12 -2.05 -6.41 25.37
N ARG A 13 -2.29 -7.43 24.52
CA ARG A 13 -1.36 -7.84 23.46
C ARG A 13 -1.53 -6.98 22.19
N THR A 14 -0.56 -6.11 21.92
CA THR A 14 -0.40 -5.47 20.62
C THR A 14 0.25 -6.46 19.65
N LEU A 15 -0.43 -6.83 18.55
CA LEU A 15 0.06 -7.82 17.59
C LEU A 15 0.91 -7.14 16.51
N GLY A 16 2.21 -7.44 16.48
CA GLY A 16 3.08 -7.00 15.39
C GLY A 16 4.56 -6.90 15.77
N LEU A 17 5.37 -6.48 14.80
CA LEU A 17 6.78 -6.12 14.96
C LEU A 17 6.92 -4.62 14.70
N PRO A 18 7.71 -3.87 15.50
CA PRO A 18 7.96 -2.47 15.25
C PRO A 18 8.50 -2.24 13.83
N THR A 19 8.01 -1.20 13.18
CA THR A 19 8.53 -0.79 11.87
C THR A 19 9.98 -0.30 12.01
N ARG A 20 10.87 -0.84 11.16
CA ARG A 20 12.25 -0.33 11.01
C ARG A 20 12.27 0.66 9.84
N GLY A 21 12.77 1.88 10.06
CA GLY A 21 13.14 2.79 8.96
C GLY A 21 12.47 4.16 8.94
N THR A 22 12.86 4.93 7.93
CA THR A 22 12.71 6.38 7.76
C THR A 22 11.27 6.83 7.51
N THR A 23 10.78 7.77 8.32
CA THR A 23 9.52 8.49 8.06
C THR A 23 9.85 9.88 7.51
N ASN A 24 9.88 9.95 6.18
CA ASN A 24 10.14 11.19 5.46
C ASN A 24 8.82 11.83 5.00
N PRO A 25 8.72 13.17 4.99
CA PRO A 25 7.60 13.87 4.37
C PRO A 25 7.35 13.36 2.94
N ASN A 26 6.08 13.20 2.57
CA ASN A 26 5.62 12.72 1.27
C ASN A 26 6.10 11.31 0.85
N ARG A 27 6.69 10.51 1.75
CA ARG A 27 7.11 9.14 1.43
C ARG A 27 5.94 8.27 0.94
N LEU A 28 4.74 8.44 1.50
CA LEU A 28 3.55 7.68 1.11
C LEU A 28 2.62 8.45 0.16
N ARG A 29 3.08 9.57 -0.42
CA ARG A 29 2.24 10.44 -1.26
C ARG A 29 1.59 9.71 -2.45
N ARG A 30 2.23 8.68 -2.99
CA ARG A 30 1.70 7.90 -4.13
C ARG A 30 0.45 7.13 -3.74
N VAL A 31 0.52 6.33 -2.68
CA VAL A 31 -0.66 5.60 -2.18
C VAL A 31 -1.72 6.58 -1.67
N ASP A 32 -1.34 7.69 -1.04
CA ASP A 32 -2.32 8.69 -0.59
C ASP A 32 -3.11 9.31 -1.75
N ARG A 33 -2.41 9.66 -2.85
CA ARG A 33 -3.04 10.18 -4.07
C ARG A 33 -3.85 9.11 -4.80
N TRP A 34 -3.47 7.84 -4.65
CA TRP A 34 -4.26 6.73 -5.14
C TRP A 34 -5.56 6.62 -4.35
N MET A 35 -5.51 6.55 -3.02
CA MET A 35 -6.67 6.44 -2.12
C MET A 35 -7.69 7.57 -2.32
N VAL A 36 -7.26 8.83 -2.48
CA VAL A 36 -8.20 9.96 -2.66
C VAL A 36 -8.75 10.11 -4.08
N GLY A 37 -8.28 9.33 -5.05
CA GLY A 37 -8.66 9.50 -6.47
C GLY A 37 -9.16 8.24 -7.15
N THR A 38 -9.16 7.10 -6.47
CA THR A 38 -9.59 5.81 -7.03
C THR A 38 -11.03 5.56 -6.58
N PRO A 39 -11.98 5.33 -7.51
CA PRO A 39 -13.40 5.16 -7.17
C PRO A 39 -13.63 4.16 -6.04
N LEU A 40 -12.99 2.98 -6.10
CA LEU A 40 -13.05 1.95 -5.04
C LEU A 40 -12.89 2.52 -3.62
N VAL A 41 -11.89 3.35 -3.39
CA VAL A 41 -11.59 3.90 -2.05
C VAL A 41 -12.47 5.10 -1.73
N VAL A 42 -12.73 5.97 -2.72
CA VAL A 42 -13.60 7.15 -2.56
C VAL A 42 -15.03 6.72 -2.24
N ASP A 43 -15.55 5.69 -2.91
CA ASP A 43 -16.90 5.19 -2.70
C ASP A 43 -17.03 4.55 -1.31
N ALA A 44 -16.06 3.73 -0.89
CA ALA A 44 -16.03 3.15 0.45
C ALA A 44 -15.99 4.23 1.55
N LEU A 45 -15.21 5.30 1.34
CA LEU A 45 -15.11 6.40 2.29
C LEU A 45 -16.36 7.27 2.32
N THR A 46 -17.00 7.54 1.18
CA THR A 46 -18.16 8.44 1.10
C THR A 46 -19.46 7.75 1.53
N ALA A 47 -19.59 6.45 1.29
CA ALA A 47 -20.77 5.66 1.67
C ALA A 47 -20.83 5.27 3.16
N ALA A 48 -19.72 5.38 3.90
CA ALA A 48 -19.65 4.96 5.30
C ALA A 48 -20.51 5.82 6.24
N ASP A 49 -21.22 5.22 7.18
CA ASP A 49 -21.86 6.00 8.27
C ASP A 49 -20.79 6.54 9.24
N ASP A 50 -19.76 5.73 9.51
CA ASP A 50 -18.61 6.09 10.35
C ASP A 50 -17.30 6.07 9.54
N PRO A 51 -16.76 7.22 9.09
CA PRO A 51 -15.57 7.31 8.24
C PRO A 51 -14.27 7.20 9.02
N LEU A 52 -14.13 6.12 9.79
CA LEU A 52 -12.88 5.84 10.48
C LEU A 52 -11.85 5.24 9.53
N VAL A 53 -10.69 5.87 9.45
CA VAL A 53 -9.52 5.38 8.73
C VAL A 53 -8.41 5.06 9.72
N VAL A 54 -7.71 3.94 9.52
CA VAL A 54 -6.56 3.55 10.34
C VAL A 54 -5.29 3.54 9.50
N ASP A 55 -4.22 4.12 10.05
CA ASP A 55 -2.86 3.99 9.54
C ASP A 55 -2.06 3.08 10.48
N LEU A 56 -1.76 1.86 10.04
CA LEU A 56 -1.06 0.88 10.85
C LEU A 56 0.46 0.95 10.60
N GLY A 57 1.21 1.17 11.68
CA GLY A 57 2.66 1.20 11.67
C GLY A 57 3.21 2.46 11.00
N TYR A 58 2.80 3.64 11.50
CA TYR A 58 3.16 4.92 10.87
C TYR A 58 4.66 5.25 10.92
N GLY A 59 5.45 4.54 11.74
CA GLY A 59 6.90 4.65 11.76
C GLY A 59 7.43 5.62 12.81
N ALA A 60 8.67 6.08 12.63
CA ALA A 60 9.40 6.87 13.64
C ALA A 60 8.76 8.23 13.95
N THR A 61 8.00 8.81 13.01
CA THR A 61 7.31 10.09 13.17
C THR A 61 5.89 10.00 12.61
N PRO A 62 4.92 10.77 13.13
CA PRO A 62 3.52 10.70 12.69
C PRO A 62 3.24 11.33 11.31
N VAL A 63 4.27 11.83 10.62
CA VAL A 63 4.11 12.71 9.45
C VAL A 63 3.30 12.08 8.33
N THR A 64 3.46 10.78 8.07
CA THR A 64 2.72 10.05 7.03
C THR A 64 1.25 9.88 7.37
N THR A 65 0.89 9.78 8.65
CA THR A 65 -0.49 9.75 9.12
C THR A 65 -1.13 11.13 9.04
N VAL A 66 -0.41 12.17 9.47
CA VAL A 66 -0.85 13.58 9.39
C VAL A 66 -1.15 13.97 7.95
N GLU A 67 -0.24 13.64 7.04
CA GLU A 67 -0.39 13.89 5.61
C GLU A 67 -1.58 13.13 5.00
N MET A 68 -1.78 11.86 5.39
CA MET A 68 -2.92 11.06 4.96
C MET A 68 -4.24 11.70 5.43
N ALA A 69 -4.32 12.10 6.70
CA ALA A 69 -5.49 12.76 7.26
C ALA A 69 -5.81 14.07 6.52
N ALA A 70 -4.81 14.88 6.22
CA ALA A 70 -4.99 16.11 5.46
C ALA A 70 -5.55 15.85 4.05
N ARG A 71 -5.11 14.80 3.37
CA ARG A 71 -5.55 14.45 2.02
C ARG A 71 -6.96 13.87 2.01
N LEU A 72 -7.28 12.99 2.96
CA LEU A 72 -8.60 12.36 3.07
C LEU A 72 -9.70 13.37 3.39
N ARG A 73 -9.40 14.43 4.14
CA ARG A 73 -10.35 15.52 4.41
C ARG A 73 -10.87 16.23 3.16
N ALA A 74 -10.10 16.20 2.07
CA ALA A 74 -10.55 16.76 0.78
C ALA A 74 -11.59 15.85 0.08
N VAL A 75 -11.69 14.57 0.48
CA VAL A 75 -12.69 13.62 -0.01
C VAL A 75 -13.92 13.63 0.91
N ARG A 76 -13.68 13.61 2.22
CA ARG A 76 -14.73 13.57 3.24
C ARG A 76 -14.35 14.41 4.45
N ALA A 77 -15.12 15.47 4.72
CA ALA A 77 -14.76 16.50 5.69
C ALA A 77 -14.72 16.01 7.15
N ASP A 78 -15.58 15.05 7.50
CA ASP A 78 -15.73 14.46 8.84
C ASP A 78 -14.90 13.18 9.05
N VAL A 79 -13.98 12.86 8.11
CA VAL A 79 -13.11 11.68 8.24
C VAL A 79 -12.27 11.74 9.52
N ARG A 80 -12.23 10.61 10.23
CA ARG A 80 -11.39 10.44 11.42
C ARG A 80 -10.24 9.51 11.09
N VAL A 81 -9.02 9.91 11.45
CA VAL A 81 -7.83 9.10 11.23
C VAL A 81 -7.22 8.67 12.55
N LEU A 82 -6.97 7.38 12.69
CA LEU A 82 -6.29 6.79 13.83
C LEU A 82 -4.93 6.24 13.39
N GLY A 83 -3.85 6.86 13.86
CA GLY A 83 -2.50 6.34 13.71
C GLY A 83 -2.20 5.29 14.78
N LEU A 84 -1.79 4.09 14.36
CA LEU A 84 -1.40 3.01 15.27
C LEU A 84 0.09 2.69 15.17
N GLU A 85 0.74 2.55 16.30
CA GLU A 85 2.13 2.08 16.41
C GLU A 85 2.32 1.21 17.66
N LEU A 86 3.31 0.32 17.63
CA LEU A 86 3.61 -0.61 18.72
C LEU A 86 4.43 0.04 19.84
N ASP A 87 5.30 0.97 19.46
CA ASP A 87 6.24 1.68 20.31
C ASP A 87 5.55 2.85 21.04
N ALA A 88 5.55 2.79 22.38
CA ALA A 88 4.88 3.77 23.21
C ALA A 88 5.50 5.17 23.13
N ASP A 89 6.82 5.27 22.93
CA ASP A 89 7.50 6.56 22.82
C ASP A 89 7.16 7.24 21.49
N ARG A 90 7.01 6.45 20.42
CA ARG A 90 6.51 6.96 19.13
C ARG A 90 5.05 7.40 19.19
N VAL A 91 4.22 6.72 19.99
CA VAL A 91 2.83 7.14 20.24
C VAL A 91 2.80 8.44 21.01
N ALA A 92 3.56 8.54 22.10
CA ALA A 92 3.67 9.78 22.88
C ALA A 92 4.19 10.96 22.05
N ALA A 93 5.17 10.74 21.17
CA ALA A 93 5.64 11.77 20.24
C ALA A 93 4.58 12.15 19.18
N GLY A 94 3.73 11.20 18.79
CA GLY A 94 2.61 11.40 17.87
C GLY A 94 1.55 12.36 18.39
N GLU A 95 1.30 12.35 19.71
CA GLU A 95 0.30 13.21 20.37
C GLU A 95 0.52 14.72 20.12
N ALA A 96 1.77 15.15 19.90
CA ALA A 96 2.06 16.54 19.55
C ALA A 96 1.43 16.98 18.22
N ALA A 97 1.08 16.02 17.34
CA ALA A 97 0.41 16.26 16.07
C ALA A 97 -1.08 15.86 16.09
N ALA A 98 -1.62 15.41 17.23
CA ALA A 98 -3.02 15.02 17.36
C ALA A 98 -3.95 16.23 17.19
N ASP A 99 -5.13 15.97 16.62
CA ASP A 99 -6.20 16.96 16.42
C ASP A 99 -7.56 16.27 16.60
N PRO A 100 -7.92 15.86 17.83
CA PRO A 100 -9.14 15.08 18.05
C PRO A 100 -10.42 15.88 17.71
N PRO A 101 -11.45 15.23 17.15
CA PRO A 101 -11.54 13.80 16.83
C PRO A 101 -11.01 13.45 15.42
N ARG A 102 -10.41 14.39 14.69
CA ARG A 102 -10.00 14.21 13.29
C ARG A 102 -8.73 13.38 13.14
N LEU A 103 -7.81 13.49 14.09
CA LEU A 103 -6.56 12.74 14.11
C LEU A 103 -6.19 12.37 15.55
N GLU A 104 -6.06 11.07 15.78
CA GLU A 104 -5.66 10.50 17.07
C GLU A 104 -4.53 9.49 16.86
N PHE A 105 -3.73 9.26 17.91
CA PHE A 105 -2.68 8.25 17.92
C PHE A 105 -2.90 7.30 19.08
N ARG A 106 -2.74 5.99 18.85
CA ARG A 106 -2.89 4.99 19.91
C ARG A 106 -1.89 3.87 19.72
N ARG A 107 -1.57 3.21 20.83
CA ARG A 107 -0.84 1.95 20.79
C ARG A 107 -1.72 0.85 20.21
N GLY A 108 -1.28 0.21 19.14
CA GLY A 108 -2.08 -0.79 18.41
C GLY A 108 -1.28 -1.54 17.35
N GLY A 109 -1.72 -2.76 17.08
CA GLY A 109 -1.14 -3.67 16.09
C GLY A 109 -2.22 -4.18 15.12
N PHE A 110 -2.08 -5.40 14.63
CA PHE A 110 -3.03 -6.02 13.70
C PHE A 110 -4.47 -6.14 14.25
N GLU A 111 -4.65 -6.11 15.58
CA GLU A 111 -5.96 -6.03 16.24
C GLU A 111 -6.62 -4.63 16.16
N LEU A 112 -5.93 -3.66 15.57
CA LEU A 112 -6.33 -2.29 15.33
C LEU A 112 -6.75 -1.53 16.59
N ALA A 113 -6.19 -1.88 17.76
CA ALA A 113 -6.58 -1.32 19.06
C ALA A 113 -8.10 -1.37 19.33
N GLY A 114 -8.79 -2.39 18.80
CA GLY A 114 -10.24 -2.49 18.94
C GLY A 114 -11.04 -1.73 17.89
N ALA A 115 -10.42 -0.92 17.03
CA ALA A 115 -11.10 -0.17 15.98
C ALA A 115 -11.72 -1.07 14.89
N ARG A 116 -12.68 -0.49 14.16
CA ARG A 116 -13.29 -1.08 12.96
C ARG A 116 -13.35 -0.06 11.82
N PRO A 117 -12.25 0.14 11.09
CA PRO A 117 -12.17 1.17 10.07
C PRO A 117 -12.84 0.75 8.75
N VAL A 118 -13.26 1.75 7.98
CA VAL A 118 -13.72 1.58 6.58
C VAL A 118 -12.54 1.61 5.60
N LEU A 119 -11.39 2.14 6.02
CA LEU A 119 -10.15 2.10 5.27
C LEU A 119 -8.97 1.88 6.22
N LEU A 120 -8.13 0.90 5.91
CA LEU A 120 -6.92 0.59 6.63
C LEU A 120 -5.73 0.70 5.67
N ARG A 121 -4.72 1.50 6.00
CA ARG A 121 -3.42 1.52 5.30
C ARG A 121 -2.38 0.78 6.15
N ALA A 122 -1.65 -0.14 5.55
CA ALA A 122 -0.54 -0.84 6.19
C ALA A 122 0.68 -0.88 5.24
N PHE A 123 1.56 0.12 5.33
CA PHE A 123 2.70 0.26 4.41
C PHE A 123 4.04 -0.07 5.08
N ASN A 124 4.83 -0.95 4.44
CA ASN A 124 6.10 -1.47 4.94
C ASN A 124 6.04 -2.25 6.26
N VAL A 125 4.83 -2.59 6.73
CA VAL A 125 4.62 -3.33 7.99
C VAL A 125 5.03 -4.79 7.85
N LEU A 126 4.66 -5.45 6.74
CA LEU A 126 4.80 -6.89 6.59
C LEU A 126 6.17 -7.35 6.04
N ARG A 127 7.12 -6.44 5.78
CA ARG A 127 8.39 -6.76 5.10
C ARG A 127 9.24 -7.80 5.81
N GLN A 128 9.18 -7.84 7.15
CA GLN A 128 10.01 -8.74 7.98
C GLN A 128 9.34 -10.07 8.30
N TYR A 129 8.10 -10.25 7.86
CA TYR A 129 7.32 -11.46 8.12
C TYR A 129 7.62 -12.52 7.06
N THR A 130 7.30 -13.78 7.38
CA THR A 130 7.16 -14.83 6.36
C THR A 130 5.87 -14.61 5.57
N GLU A 131 5.72 -15.31 4.44
CA GLU A 131 4.48 -15.28 3.63
C GLU A 131 3.28 -15.78 4.44
N GLU A 132 3.44 -16.91 5.16
CA GLU A 132 2.41 -17.46 6.06
C GLU A 132 1.97 -16.45 7.13
N GLN A 133 2.92 -15.77 7.78
CA GLN A 133 2.60 -14.76 8.79
C GLN A 133 1.95 -13.50 8.19
N ALA A 134 2.28 -13.15 6.94
CA ALA A 134 1.62 -12.05 6.24
C ALA A 134 0.14 -12.41 5.96
N ASN A 135 -0.15 -13.66 5.59
CA ASN A 135 -1.52 -14.14 5.40
C ASN A 135 -2.32 -14.17 6.72
N GLU A 136 -1.70 -14.57 7.82
CA GLU A 136 -2.30 -14.49 9.17
C GLU A 136 -2.59 -13.02 9.56
N ALA A 137 -1.67 -12.10 9.26
CA ALA A 137 -1.85 -10.68 9.52
C ALA A 137 -2.99 -10.09 8.67
N TRP A 138 -3.08 -10.45 7.38
CA TRP A 138 -4.22 -10.09 6.53
C TRP A 138 -5.53 -10.59 7.13
N THR A 139 -5.63 -11.86 7.49
CA THR A 139 -6.83 -12.43 8.12
C THR A 139 -7.25 -11.64 9.36
N THR A 140 -6.29 -11.30 10.22
CA THR A 140 -6.55 -10.52 11.44
C THR A 140 -7.06 -9.12 11.11
N MET A 141 -6.38 -8.39 10.22
CA MET A 141 -6.75 -7.03 9.84
C MET A 141 -8.11 -6.96 9.13
N LEU A 142 -8.35 -7.88 8.18
CA LEU A 142 -9.60 -7.97 7.43
C LEU A 142 -10.79 -8.28 8.35
N GLY A 143 -10.61 -9.15 9.35
CA GLY A 143 -11.63 -9.46 10.36
C GLY A 143 -12.01 -8.29 11.26
N ARG A 144 -11.25 -7.17 11.22
CA ARG A 144 -11.55 -5.94 11.95
C ARG A 144 -12.20 -4.86 11.10
N LEU A 145 -12.23 -4.98 9.77
CA LEU A 145 -12.82 -3.94 8.93
C LEU A 145 -14.31 -3.75 9.22
N ALA A 146 -14.79 -2.51 9.05
CA ALA A 146 -16.22 -2.25 8.96
C ALA A 146 -16.81 -2.94 7.71
N PRO A 147 -18.13 -3.20 7.66
CA PRO A 147 -18.78 -3.70 6.44
C PRO A 147 -18.45 -2.82 5.23
N GLY A 148 -18.05 -3.44 4.11
CA GLY A 148 -17.60 -2.72 2.91
C GLY A 148 -16.23 -2.05 3.03
N GLY A 149 -15.51 -2.26 4.13
CA GLY A 149 -14.20 -1.66 4.36
C GLY A 149 -13.09 -2.26 3.50
N LEU A 150 -12.00 -1.49 3.37
CA LEU A 150 -10.85 -1.82 2.54
C LEU A 150 -9.54 -1.84 3.34
N LEU A 151 -8.67 -2.78 3.02
CA LEU A 151 -7.26 -2.77 3.41
C LEU A 151 -6.40 -2.44 2.19
N VAL A 152 -5.49 -1.47 2.34
CA VAL A 152 -4.43 -1.14 1.37
C VAL A 152 -3.09 -1.51 2.01
N GLU A 153 -2.60 -2.71 1.68
CA GLU A 153 -1.31 -3.22 2.15
C GLU A 153 -0.24 -3.04 1.08
N GLY A 154 0.93 -2.55 1.44
CA GLY A 154 1.96 -2.32 0.43
C GLY A 154 3.34 -2.05 0.98
N THR A 155 4.27 -1.85 0.04
CA THR A 155 5.67 -1.59 0.32
C THR A 155 6.17 -0.45 -0.57
N CYS A 156 7.09 0.36 -0.03
CA CYS A 156 7.78 1.39 -0.78
C CYS A 156 9.25 1.51 -0.36
N ASP A 157 10.05 2.12 -1.22
CA ASP A 157 11.41 2.55 -0.87
C ASP A 157 11.42 3.68 0.19
N GLU A 158 12.62 4.07 0.56
CA GLU A 158 12.93 4.98 1.67
C GLU A 158 12.48 6.43 1.38
N ILE A 159 12.28 6.75 0.10
CA ILE A 159 11.94 8.09 -0.40
C ILE A 159 10.56 8.16 -1.08
N GLY A 160 9.84 7.04 -1.21
CA GLY A 160 8.49 6.97 -1.76
C GLY A 160 8.41 6.98 -3.29
N ARG A 161 9.48 6.60 -3.99
CA ARG A 161 9.57 6.67 -5.45
C ARG A 161 9.20 5.36 -6.11
N ARG A 162 9.56 4.22 -5.53
CA ARG A 162 9.18 2.87 -5.97
C ARG A 162 8.24 2.24 -4.96
N CYS A 163 7.02 1.91 -5.37
CA CYS A 163 5.96 1.41 -4.51
C CYS A 163 5.17 0.31 -5.20
N SER A 164 4.62 -0.61 -4.42
CA SER A 164 3.52 -1.45 -4.87
C SER A 164 2.58 -1.77 -3.70
N TRP A 165 1.32 -2.06 -4.01
CA TRP A 165 0.31 -2.38 -3.00
C TRP A 165 -0.81 -3.26 -3.55
N VAL A 166 -1.47 -3.93 -2.62
CA VAL A 166 -2.69 -4.70 -2.82
C VAL A 166 -3.84 -3.98 -2.11
N ALA A 167 -4.98 -3.85 -2.79
CA ALA A 167 -6.24 -3.48 -2.15
C ALA A 167 -7.04 -4.76 -1.87
N LEU A 168 -7.55 -4.91 -0.66
CA LEU A 168 -8.26 -6.09 -0.18
C LEU A 168 -9.59 -5.68 0.47
N THR A 169 -10.55 -6.60 0.41
CA THR A 169 -11.80 -6.58 1.20
C THR A 169 -11.83 -7.78 2.13
N ALA A 170 -12.90 -7.92 2.92
CA ALA A 170 -13.16 -9.12 3.70
C ALA A 170 -13.19 -10.41 2.86
N ASP A 171 -13.54 -10.32 1.57
CA ASP A 171 -13.58 -11.47 0.64
C ASP A 171 -12.20 -11.80 0.05
N GLY A 172 -11.20 -10.94 0.29
CA GLY A 172 -9.83 -11.14 -0.14
C GLY A 172 -9.29 -10.03 -1.05
N PRO A 173 -8.13 -10.27 -1.69
CA PRO A 173 -7.47 -9.31 -2.57
C PRO A 173 -8.29 -8.98 -3.82
N LEU A 174 -8.37 -7.70 -4.16
CA LEU A 174 -9.09 -7.20 -5.33
C LEU A 174 -8.17 -6.72 -6.44
N THR A 175 -7.20 -5.87 -6.11
CA THR A 175 -6.34 -5.22 -7.11
C THR A 175 -4.90 -5.17 -6.66
N PHE A 176 -3.99 -5.25 -7.61
CA PHE A 176 -2.57 -4.97 -7.41
C PHE A 176 -2.17 -3.73 -8.20
N THR A 177 -1.42 -2.83 -7.56
CA THR A 177 -0.93 -1.60 -8.18
C THR A 177 0.58 -1.48 -8.04
N LEU A 178 1.25 -1.17 -9.15
CA LEU A 178 2.62 -0.68 -9.19
C LEU A 178 2.62 0.84 -9.30
N ALA A 179 3.51 1.52 -8.59
CA ALA A 179 3.68 2.97 -8.73
C ALA A 179 5.15 3.39 -8.64
N CYS A 180 5.58 4.24 -9.57
CA CYS A 180 6.98 4.63 -9.71
C CYS A 180 7.18 6.12 -10.00
N LEU A 181 8.38 6.65 -9.74
CA LEU A 181 8.88 7.81 -10.47
C LEU A 181 9.59 7.28 -11.72
N PRO A 182 9.03 7.44 -12.94
CA PRO A 182 9.62 6.81 -14.12
C PRO A 182 11.05 7.24 -14.44
N ALA A 183 11.47 8.43 -13.98
CA ALA A 183 12.82 8.94 -14.17
C ALA A 183 13.88 8.18 -13.34
N ASP A 184 13.44 7.43 -12.32
CA ASP A 184 14.31 6.65 -11.42
C ASP A 184 14.34 5.17 -11.77
N LEU A 185 13.81 4.78 -12.93
CA LEU A 185 13.80 3.40 -13.40
C LEU A 185 14.83 3.24 -14.50
N GLU A 186 15.67 2.21 -14.37
CA GLU A 186 16.38 1.66 -15.52
C GLU A 186 15.39 0.83 -16.35
N THR A 187 14.69 -0.07 -15.66
CA THR A 187 13.58 -0.86 -16.18
C THR A 187 12.41 -0.90 -15.18
N PRO A 188 11.16 -1.09 -15.64
CA PRO A 188 10.03 -1.37 -14.75
C PRO A 188 10.24 -2.52 -13.76
N GLY A 189 11.04 -3.53 -14.13
CA GLY A 189 11.46 -4.65 -13.28
C GLY A 189 12.11 -4.23 -11.97
N ASP A 190 12.71 -3.03 -11.89
CA ASP A 190 13.26 -2.46 -10.66
C ASP A 190 12.22 -2.33 -9.52
N LEU A 191 10.93 -2.38 -9.84
CA LEU A 191 9.83 -2.38 -8.87
C LEU A 191 9.68 -3.71 -8.12
N ALA A 192 10.28 -4.80 -8.61
CA ALA A 192 10.26 -6.12 -7.98
C ALA A 192 10.70 -6.09 -6.51
N GLU A 193 11.70 -5.29 -6.18
CA GLU A 193 12.25 -5.14 -4.83
C GLU A 193 11.27 -4.55 -3.81
N ARG A 194 10.14 -4.02 -4.31
CA ARG A 194 9.08 -3.39 -3.51
C ARG A 194 7.75 -4.13 -3.65
N LEU A 195 7.75 -5.35 -4.18
CA LEU A 195 6.59 -6.23 -4.14
C LEU A 195 6.18 -6.53 -2.68
N PRO A 196 4.87 -6.67 -2.40
CA PRO A 196 4.40 -7.02 -1.07
C PRO A 196 4.78 -8.47 -0.75
N LYS A 197 4.67 -8.86 0.53
CA LYS A 197 5.13 -10.18 0.96
C LYS A 197 4.43 -11.34 0.25
N SER A 198 3.19 -11.13 -0.15
CA SER A 198 2.35 -12.04 -0.93
C SER A 198 2.82 -12.28 -2.37
N LEU A 199 3.72 -11.45 -2.91
CA LEU A 199 4.19 -11.55 -4.30
C LEU A 199 5.71 -11.60 -4.45
N ILE A 200 6.49 -11.04 -3.51
CA ILE A 200 7.93 -10.83 -3.70
C ILE A 200 8.71 -12.14 -3.94
N HIS A 201 8.36 -13.21 -3.22
CA HIS A 201 8.98 -14.53 -3.38
C HIS A 201 8.42 -15.33 -4.56
N ARG A 202 7.34 -14.83 -5.17
CA ARG A 202 6.70 -15.37 -6.36
C ARG A 202 7.16 -14.67 -7.63
N ASN A 203 8.09 -13.71 -7.54
CA ASN A 203 8.70 -13.11 -8.71
C ASN A 203 9.78 -14.02 -9.32
N VAL A 204 9.35 -15.15 -9.87
CA VAL A 204 10.18 -16.18 -10.50
C VAL A 204 9.54 -16.66 -11.81
N ASP A 205 10.34 -17.24 -12.71
CA ASP A 205 9.85 -17.80 -13.96
C ASP A 205 8.66 -18.76 -13.75
N GLY A 206 7.62 -18.56 -14.57
CA GLY A 206 6.37 -19.33 -14.50
C GLY A 206 5.27 -18.66 -13.67
N GLU A 207 5.58 -17.75 -12.75
CA GLU A 207 4.59 -17.04 -11.95
C GLU A 207 4.01 -15.81 -12.66
N ARG A 208 2.76 -15.47 -12.31
CA ARG A 208 2.01 -14.39 -12.98
C ARG A 208 2.62 -13.00 -12.75
N VAL A 209 3.06 -12.70 -11.52
CA VAL A 209 3.69 -11.42 -11.20
C VAL A 209 5.02 -11.23 -11.94
N HIS A 210 5.80 -12.31 -12.11
CA HIS A 210 7.02 -12.29 -12.89
C HIS A 210 6.72 -11.98 -14.37
N ARG A 211 5.70 -12.64 -14.94
CA ARG A 211 5.24 -12.36 -16.30
C ARG A 211 4.82 -10.90 -16.48
N LEU A 212 4.09 -10.32 -15.53
CA LEU A 212 3.69 -8.91 -15.57
C LEU A 212 4.92 -7.98 -15.69
N LEU A 213 5.93 -8.19 -14.85
CA LEU A 213 7.13 -7.35 -14.85
C LEU A 213 7.96 -7.55 -16.13
N ALA A 214 8.15 -8.78 -16.57
CA ALA A 214 8.87 -9.09 -17.82
C ALA A 214 8.18 -8.49 -19.05
N ASP A 215 6.85 -8.59 -19.14
CA ASP A 215 6.08 -7.99 -20.24
C ASP A 215 6.14 -6.46 -20.19
N LEU A 216 6.13 -5.87 -19.00
CA LEU A 216 6.25 -4.43 -18.82
C LEU A 216 7.65 -3.93 -19.21
N ASP A 217 8.71 -4.68 -18.90
CA ASP A 217 10.08 -4.39 -19.36
C ASP A 217 10.19 -4.45 -20.88
N ALA A 218 9.60 -5.47 -21.51
CA ALA A 218 9.55 -5.57 -22.96
C ALA A 218 8.78 -4.40 -23.60
N CYS A 219 7.67 -3.96 -22.99
CA CYS A 219 6.91 -2.79 -23.43
C CYS A 219 7.71 -1.49 -23.24
N TRP A 220 8.46 -1.37 -22.15
CA TRP A 220 9.33 -0.22 -21.87
C TRP A 220 10.51 -0.12 -22.84
N ALA A 221 11.10 -1.26 -23.22
CA ALA A 221 12.10 -1.33 -24.28
C ALA A 221 11.51 -0.92 -25.64
N THR A 222 10.32 -1.42 -25.97
CA THR A 222 9.59 -1.03 -27.19
C THR A 222 9.27 0.46 -27.22
N ALA A 223 8.94 1.05 -26.06
CA ALA A 223 8.65 2.47 -25.91
C ALA A 223 9.90 3.38 -25.92
N ALA A 224 11.11 2.85 -26.16
CA ALA A 224 12.34 3.66 -26.21
C ALA A 224 12.26 4.91 -27.12
N PRO A 225 11.57 4.91 -28.29
CA PRO A 225 11.38 6.11 -29.11
C PRO A 225 10.66 7.26 -28.41
N PHE A 226 9.99 7.02 -27.27
CA PHE A 226 9.34 8.05 -26.47
C PHE A 226 10.28 8.73 -25.46
N ALA A 227 11.53 8.28 -25.33
CA ALA A 227 12.51 8.87 -24.42
C ALA A 227 12.73 10.39 -24.62
N PRO A 228 12.74 10.95 -25.85
CA PRO A 228 12.84 12.40 -26.07
C PRO A 228 11.68 13.22 -25.48
N PHE A 229 10.51 12.60 -25.27
CA PHE A 229 9.35 13.23 -24.62
C PHE A 229 9.37 13.09 -23.09
N GLY A 230 10.41 12.47 -22.55
CA GLY A 230 10.68 12.30 -21.13
C GLY A 230 10.17 10.97 -20.54
N PRO A 231 10.69 10.56 -19.36
CA PRO A 231 10.39 9.26 -18.74
C PRO A 231 8.91 8.99 -18.51
N ARG A 232 8.12 10.04 -18.19
CA ARG A 232 6.67 9.91 -18.02
C ARG A 232 5.94 9.58 -19.31
N ALA A 233 6.36 10.14 -20.44
CA ALA A 233 5.76 9.83 -21.73
C ALA A 233 6.08 8.38 -22.13
N ARG A 234 7.34 7.96 -21.92
CA ARG A 234 7.78 6.58 -22.11
C ARG A 234 7.01 5.59 -21.24
N TRP A 235 6.77 5.91 -19.97
CA TRP A 235 5.97 5.07 -19.06
C TRP A 235 4.53 4.92 -19.55
N VAL A 236 3.88 6.04 -19.89
CA VAL A 236 2.51 6.03 -20.42
C VAL A 236 2.40 5.16 -21.67
N GLU A 237 3.40 5.21 -22.56
CA GLU A 237 3.41 4.37 -23.75
C GLU A 237 3.67 2.89 -23.41
N ALA A 238 4.58 2.59 -22.50
CA ALA A 238 4.83 1.22 -22.05
C ALA A 238 3.56 0.58 -21.47
N VAL A 239 2.81 1.29 -20.62
CA VAL A 239 1.54 0.80 -20.08
C VAL A 239 0.47 0.66 -21.17
N ARG A 240 0.40 1.58 -22.13
CA ARG A 240 -0.50 1.47 -23.29
C ARG A 240 -0.21 0.20 -24.10
N LEU A 241 1.06 -0.09 -24.36
CA LEU A 241 1.50 -1.29 -25.07
C LEU A 241 1.19 -2.56 -24.27
N LEU A 242 1.38 -2.55 -22.95
CA LEU A 242 1.03 -3.66 -22.07
C LEU A 242 -0.47 -3.99 -22.13
N ALA A 243 -1.32 -2.95 -22.04
CA ALA A 243 -2.77 -3.11 -22.20
C ALA A 243 -3.14 -3.65 -23.59
N ALA A 244 -2.48 -3.16 -24.65
CA ALA A 244 -2.69 -3.66 -26.01
C ALA A 244 -2.26 -5.13 -26.21
N ARG A 245 -1.36 -5.65 -25.36
CA ARG A 245 -0.99 -7.08 -25.31
C ARG A 245 -2.03 -7.95 -24.58
N GLY A 246 -3.11 -7.37 -24.09
CA GLY A 246 -4.21 -8.09 -23.44
C GLY A 246 -4.15 -8.14 -21.92
N TRP A 247 -3.21 -7.44 -21.28
CA TRP A 247 -3.23 -7.33 -19.82
C TRP A 247 -4.47 -6.54 -19.34
N PRO A 248 -5.19 -7.01 -18.32
CA PRO A 248 -6.40 -6.36 -17.81
C PRO A 248 -6.07 -5.13 -16.95
N VAL A 249 -5.56 -4.07 -17.57
CA VAL A 249 -5.26 -2.80 -16.88
C VAL A 249 -6.57 -2.09 -16.52
N LEU A 250 -6.77 -1.83 -15.23
CA LEU A 250 -8.01 -1.27 -14.68
C LEU A 250 -8.04 0.27 -14.67
N ASP A 251 -6.87 0.90 -14.72
CA ASP A 251 -6.76 2.35 -14.67
C ASP A 251 -6.57 2.97 -16.06
N THR A 252 -6.56 4.30 -16.09
CA THR A 252 -6.53 5.07 -17.33
C THR A 252 -5.23 5.85 -17.48
N ARG A 253 -5.04 6.45 -18.66
CA ARG A 253 -3.93 7.37 -18.94
C ARG A 253 -3.74 8.46 -17.87
N LYS A 254 -4.80 8.87 -17.15
CA LYS A 254 -4.70 9.83 -16.02
C LYS A 254 -3.82 9.27 -14.89
N ARG A 255 -3.97 7.99 -14.55
CA ARG A 255 -3.16 7.28 -13.55
C ARG A 255 -1.78 6.90 -14.07
N TRP A 256 -1.68 6.46 -15.32
CA TRP A 256 -0.37 6.15 -15.93
C TRP A 256 0.56 7.36 -15.92
N ARG A 257 0.02 8.56 -16.15
CA ARG A 257 0.76 9.82 -16.04
C ARG A 257 1.36 10.05 -14.65
N LEU A 258 0.80 9.47 -13.59
CA LEU A 258 1.34 9.51 -12.22
C LEU A 258 2.42 8.44 -11.96
N GLY A 259 2.71 7.60 -12.95
CA GLY A 259 3.61 6.44 -12.82
C GLY A 259 2.92 5.22 -12.23
N GLU A 260 1.59 5.16 -12.29
CA GLU A 260 0.76 4.09 -11.70
C GLU A 260 0.27 3.12 -12.79
N ILE A 261 0.15 1.83 -12.45
CA ILE A 261 -0.59 0.82 -13.22
C ILE A 261 -1.29 -0.12 -12.24
N THR A 262 -2.57 -0.37 -12.47
CA THR A 262 -3.42 -1.23 -11.63
C THR A 262 -4.01 -2.36 -12.45
N VAL A 263 -3.94 -3.58 -11.92
CA VAL A 263 -4.51 -4.81 -12.51
C VAL A 263 -5.39 -5.53 -11.47
N PRO A 264 -6.38 -6.35 -11.86
CA PRO A 264 -7.08 -7.21 -10.92
C PRO A 264 -6.09 -8.17 -10.27
N TRP A 265 -6.31 -8.52 -9.01
CA TRP A 265 -5.43 -9.40 -8.26
C TRP A 265 -5.23 -10.75 -8.96
N ASP A 266 -6.30 -11.33 -9.52
CA ASP A 266 -6.23 -12.62 -10.22
C ASP A 266 -5.23 -12.62 -11.39
N ALA A 267 -4.95 -11.46 -12.00
CA ALA A 267 -3.95 -11.36 -13.06
C ALA A 267 -2.51 -11.58 -12.54
N VAL A 268 -2.27 -11.45 -11.25
CA VAL A 268 -0.95 -11.58 -10.60
C VAL A 268 -0.93 -12.56 -9.42
N SER A 269 -2.08 -13.13 -9.05
CA SER A 269 -2.19 -14.07 -7.94
C SER A 269 -1.21 -15.24 -8.12
N PRO A 270 -0.53 -15.69 -7.05
CA PRO A 270 0.34 -16.86 -7.14
C PRO A 270 -0.37 -18.07 -7.75
N LEU A 271 0.33 -18.84 -8.59
CA LEU A 271 -0.22 -20.05 -9.20
C LEU A 271 -0.23 -21.27 -8.26
N SER A 272 0.50 -21.19 -7.14
CA SER A 272 0.66 -22.25 -6.14
C SER A 272 0.77 -21.75 -4.71
#